data_AF-A0A0C3NIW4-F1
#
_entry.id   AF-A0A0C3NIW4-F1
#
_cell.length_a   1.000
_cell.length_b   1.000
_cell.length_c   1.000
_cell.angle_alpha   90.00
_cell.angle_beta   90.00
_cell.angle_gamma   90.00
#
_symmetry.space_group_name_H-M   'P 1'
#
loop_
_entity.id
_entity.type
_entity.pdbx_description
1 polymer ?
#
loop_
_entity_poly.entity_id
_entity_poly.type
_entity_poly.pdbx_seq_one_letter_code
_entity_poly.pdbx_strand_id
1 'polypeptide(L)' 'KHTDAIQFIELLHTTLLDDPVTKLDDTALHRLQNPPCYQLTVDDDVICFGIESYFVLEHSAISSYESI' A
#
# COMPACT_ATOMS: atom_id res chain seq x y z
N LYS A 1 -3.87 -16.79 -1.78
CA LYS A 1 -2.66 -15.93 -1.85
C LYS A 1 -3.00 -14.53 -2.36
N HIS A 2 -3.48 -14.32 -3.59
CA HIS A 2 -3.94 -12.98 -4.02
C HIS A 2 -5.18 -12.49 -3.25
N THR A 3 -6.14 -13.38 -2.98
CA THR A 3 -7.36 -13.06 -2.22
C THR A 3 -7.05 -12.53 -0.81
N ASP A 4 -6.07 -13.14 -0.13
CA ASP A 4 -5.60 -12.76 1.21
C ASP A 4 -4.87 -11.40 1.23
N ALA A 5 -4.33 -10.96 0.09
CA ALA A 5 -3.69 -9.65 -0.06
C ALA A 5 -4.75 -8.57 -0.29
N ILE A 6 -5.75 -8.84 -1.14
CA ILE A 6 -6.87 -7.92 -1.38
C ILE A 6 -7.68 -7.71 -0.10
N GLN A 7 -8.02 -8.77 0.62
CA GLN A 7 -8.73 -8.67 1.91
C GLN A 7 -7.96 -7.86 2.96
N PHE A 8 -6.63 -7.98 2.97
CA PHE A 8 -5.78 -7.20 3.87
C PHE A 8 -5.75 -5.72 3.48
N ILE A 9 -5.72 -5.40 2.18
CA ILE A 9 -5.79 -4.01 1.68
C ILE A 9 -7.15 -3.37 2.02
N GLU A 10 -8.25 -4.10 1.84
CA GLU A 10 -9.60 -3.62 2.20
C GLU A 10 -9.73 -3.39 3.71
N LEU A 11 -9.17 -4.27 4.53
CA LEU A 11 -9.11 -4.10 5.98
C LEU A 11 -8.29 -2.85 6.36
N LEU A 12 -7.11 -2.65 5.77
CA LEU A 12 -6.32 -1.43 6.01
C LEU A 12 -7.09 -0.17 5.62
N HIS A 13 -7.71 -0.15 4.45
CA HIS A 13 -8.48 1.00 3.97
C HIS A 13 -9.65 1.36 4.90
N THR A 14 -10.40 0.36 5.36
CA THR A 14 -11.52 0.58 6.29
C THR A 14 -11.06 1.01 7.68
N THR A 15 -9.93 0.48 8.18
CA THR A 15 -9.36 0.91 9.47
C THR A 15 -8.82 2.34 9.42
N LEU A 16 -8.15 2.74 8.33
CA LEU A 16 -7.57 4.08 8.19
C LEU A 16 -8.63 5.19 8.23
N LEU A 17 -9.86 4.90 7.77
CA LEU A 17 -10.95 5.87 7.66
C LEU A 17 -11.70 6.12 8.98
N ASP A 18 -11.86 5.08 9.82
CA ASP A 18 -12.68 5.15 11.03
C ASP A 18 -11.86 5.27 12.33
N ASP A 19 -10.72 4.57 12.44
CA ASP A 19 -9.75 4.63 13.54
C ASP A 19 -8.54 3.71 13.22
N PRO A 20 -7.33 4.26 12.95
CA PRO A 20 -6.24 3.52 12.32
C PRO A 20 -5.57 2.45 13.19
N VAL A 21 -5.76 2.46 14.52
CA VAL A 21 -4.98 1.58 15.42
C VAL A 21 -5.87 0.62 16.23
N THR A 22 -7.10 1.01 16.56
CA THR A 22 -7.96 0.20 17.46
C THR A 22 -8.71 -0.93 16.75
N LYS A 23 -8.85 -0.87 15.42
CA LYS A 23 -9.61 -1.85 14.63
C LYS A 23 -8.76 -2.91 13.90
N LEU A 24 -7.43 -2.79 13.92
CA LEU A 24 -6.57 -3.82 13.36
C LEU A 24 -6.53 -5.02 14.30
N ASP A 25 -6.89 -6.21 13.80
CA ASP A 25 -6.65 -7.44 14.55
C ASP A 25 -5.14 -7.71 14.68
N ASP A 26 -4.76 -8.51 15.67
CA ASP A 26 -3.34 -8.81 15.97
C ASP A 26 -2.59 -9.40 14.76
N THR A 27 -3.30 -10.13 13.88
CA THR A 27 -2.70 -10.74 12.69
C THR A 27 -2.42 -9.70 11.62
N ALA A 28 -3.36 -8.78 11.40
CA ALA A 28 -3.22 -7.66 10.47
C ALA A 28 -2.13 -6.69 10.95
N LEU A 29 -2.10 -6.39 12.25
CA LEU A 29 -1.05 -5.56 12.85
C LEU A 29 0.33 -6.22 12.73
N HIS A 30 0.43 -7.52 13.03
CA HIS A 30 1.68 -8.27 12.87
C HIS A 30 2.16 -8.26 11.42
N ARG A 31 1.25 -8.43 10.45
CA ARG A 31 1.55 -8.39 9.02
C ARG A 31 1.96 -6.99 8.55
N LEU A 32 1.40 -5.93 9.12
CA LEU A 32 1.81 -4.54 8.86
C LEU A 32 3.22 -4.26 9.40
N GLN A 33 3.51 -4.75 10.61
CA GLN A 33 4.82 -4.63 11.24
C GLN A 33 5.89 -5.52 10.59
N ASN A 34 5.47 -6.61 9.95
CA ASN A 34 6.33 -7.59 9.29
C ASN A 34 5.89 -7.76 7.83
N PRO A 35 6.12 -6.74 6.99
CA PRO A 35 5.71 -6.81 5.60
C PRO A 35 6.45 -7.97 4.90
N PRO A 36 5.78 -8.67 3.96
CA PRO A 36 6.41 -9.75 3.24
C PRO A 36 7.65 -9.27 2.47
N CYS A 37 8.80 -9.91 2.72
CA CYS A 37 10.06 -9.61 2.04
C CYS A 37 10.18 -10.25 0.64
N TYR A 38 9.12 -10.90 0.13
CA TYR A 38 9.12 -11.41 -1.23
C TYR A 38 8.70 -10.31 -2.20
N GLN A 39 9.32 -10.26 -3.38
CA GLN A 39 8.87 -9.37 -4.44
C GLN A 39 7.46 -9.77 -4.87
N LEU A 40 6.52 -8.83 -4.76
CA LEU A 40 5.22 -8.92 -5.40
C LEU A 40 5.41 -8.63 -6.88
N THR A 41 5.36 -9.67 -7.72
CA THR A 41 5.30 -9.51 -9.17
C THR A 41 3.88 -9.15 -9.57
N VAL A 42 3.72 -8.00 -10.23
CA VAL A 42 2.49 -7.63 -10.92
C VAL A 42 2.67 -8.08 -12.36
N ASP A 43 1.98 -9.16 -12.74
CA ASP A 43 2.12 -9.77 -14.07
C ASP A 43 1.41 -8.97 -15.19
N ASP A 44 0.69 -7.91 -14.83
CA ASP A 44 -0.01 -7.02 -15.76
C ASP A 44 0.82 -5.76 -16.02
N ASP A 45 1.39 -5.67 -17.22
CA ASP A 45 2.25 -4.56 -17.66
C ASP A 45 1.55 -3.19 -17.58
N VAL A 46 0.23 -3.14 -17.81
CA VAL A 46 -0.54 -1.88 -17.78
C VAL A 46 -0.69 -1.41 -16.34
N ILE A 47 -1.00 -2.33 -15.43
CA ILE A 47 -1.09 -2.03 -14.00
C ILE A 47 0.28 -1.60 -13.47
N CYS A 48 1.35 -2.31 -13.85
CA CYS A 48 2.71 -1.98 -13.45
C CYS A 48 3.10 -0.57 -13.89
N PHE A 49 2.88 -0.23 -15.17
CA PHE A 49 3.14 1.10 -15.72
C PHE A 49 2.35 2.19 -15.00
N GLY A 50 1.08 1.93 -14.66
CA GLY A 50 0.25 2.87 -13.91
C GLY A 50 0.80 3.16 -12.51
N ILE A 51 1.25 2.12 -11.80
CA ILE A 51 1.85 2.25 -10.45
C ILE A 51 3.16 3.04 -10.52
N GLU A 52 4.05 2.71 -11.45
CA GLU A 52 5.32 3.43 -11.64
C GLU A 52 5.10 4.91 -11.96
N SER A 53 4.16 5.20 -12.86
CA SER A 53 3.79 6.56 -13.25
C SER A 53 3.27 7.37 -12.06
N TYR A 54 2.42 6.76 -11.21
CA TYR A 54 1.93 7.41 -9.99
C TYR A 54 3.09 7.79 -9.06
N PHE A 55 4.01 6.85 -8.78
CA PHE A 55 5.14 7.12 -7.89
C PHE A 55 6.06 8.20 -8.44
N VAL A 56 6.35 8.21 -9.74
CA VAL A 56 7.18 9.25 -10.36
C VAL A 56 6.55 10.63 -10.19
N LEU A 57 5.23 10.74 -10.38
CA LEU A 57 4.50 11.99 -10.22
C LEU A 57 4.44 12.45 -8.76
N GLU A 58 4.15 11.53 -7.84
CA GLU A 58 4.11 11.81 -6.40
C GLU A 58 5.47 12.33 -5.89
N HIS A 59 6.57 11.64 -6.21
CA HIS A 59 7.90 12.08 -5.81
C HIS A 59 8.28 13.43 -6.43
N SER A 60 7.90 13.67 -7.68
CA SER A 60 8.14 14.96 -8.33
C SER A 60 7.35 16.09 -7.67
N ALA A 61 6.10 15.82 -7.25
CA ALA A 61 5.25 16.79 -6.57
C ALA A 61 5.79 17.12 -5.17
N ILE A 62 6.17 16.10 -4.39
CA ILE A 62 6.79 16.28 -3.06
C ILE A 62 8.08 17.09 -3.19
N SER A 63 8.97 16.67 -4.09
CA SER A 63 10.25 17.37 -4.33
C SER A 63 10.06 18.82 -4.75
N SER A 64 9.01 19.13 -5.51
CA SER A 64 8.71 20.50 -5.93
C SER A 64 8.20 21.35 -4.76
N TYR A 65 7.39 20.76 -3.87
CA TYR A 65 6.86 21.45 -2.71
C TYR A 65 7.92 21.71 -1.64
N GLU A 66 8.81 20.75 -1.38
CA GLU A 66 9.90 20.88 -0.41
C GLU A 66 11.04 21.79 -0.87
N SER A 67 11.09 22.13 -2.17
CA SER A 67 12.11 23.02 -2.74
C SER A 67 11.77 24.52 -2.62
N ILE A 68 10.63 24.87 -2.01
CA ILE A 68 10.17 26.26 -1.78
C ILE A 68 10.46 26.65 -0.33
#